data_AF-A0A9N9T524-F1
#
_entry.id   AF-A0A9N9T524-F1
#
_cell.length_a   1.000
_cell.length_b   1.000
_cell.length_c   1.000
_cell.angle_alpha   90.00
_cell.angle_beta   90.00
_cell.angle_gamma   90.00
#
_symmetry.space_group_name_H-M   'P 1'
#
loop_
_entity.id
_entity.type
_entity.pdbx_description
1 polymer ?
#
loop_
_entity_poly.entity_id
_entity_poly.type
_entity_poly.pdbx_seq_one_letter_code
_entity_poly.pdbx_strand_id
1 'polypeptide(L)' 'MRNWRSAFIMIKSLFRSHDLVLATKISLIRCFVFSTLLYGVEAWTLSKASLRKLEALEMWCYKHILRISWVDRVTHVD' A
#
# COMPACT_ATOMS: atom_id res chain seq x y z
N MET A 1 -10.19 15.20 19.03
CA MET A 1 -10.63 14.00 18.29
C MET A 1 -9.81 13.89 17.01
N ARG A 2 -9.01 12.82 16.84
CA ARG A 2 -8.18 12.61 15.64
C ARG A 2 -9.09 12.15 14.49
N ASN A 3 -9.45 13.11 13.66
CA ASN A 3 -10.24 12.97 12.44
C ASN A 3 -9.50 12.10 11.40
N TRP A 4 -10.11 11.03 10.90
CA TRP A 4 -9.53 10.05 9.96
C TRP A 4 -8.85 10.67 8.71
N ARG A 5 -9.36 11.83 8.28
CA ARG A 5 -8.78 12.62 7.18
C ARG A 5 -7.33 13.05 7.45
N SER A 6 -7.00 13.47 8.67
CA SER A 6 -5.66 13.93 9.01
C SER A 6 -4.67 12.77 9.09
N ALA A 7 -5.11 11.60 9.57
CA ALA A 7 -4.30 10.38 9.57
C ALA A 7 -3.95 9.92 8.14
N PHE A 8 -4.90 10.00 7.21
CA PHE A 8 -4.64 9.62 5.81
C PHE A 8 -3.65 10.57 5.11
N ILE A 9 -3.76 11.87 5.36
CA ILE A 9 -2.81 12.86 4.85
C ILE A 9 -1.40 12.63 5.43
N MET A 10 -1.31 12.28 6.72
CA MET A 10 -0.05 11.94 7.37
C MET A 10 0.59 10.72 6.70
N ILE A 11 -0.15 9.63 6.52
CA ILE A 11 0.32 8.42 5.81
C ILE A 11 0.81 8.76 4.40
N LYS A 12 0.08 9.60 3.66
CA LYS A 12 0.49 10.06 2.32
C LYS A 12 1.80 10.86 2.35
N SER A 13 1.99 11.68 3.38
CA SER A 13 3.24 12.41 3.62
C SER A 13 4.40 11.48 4.00
N LEU A 14 4.15 10.46 4.85
CA LEU A 14 5.13 9.45 5.24
C LEU A 14 5.59 8.59 4.05
N PHE A 15 4.69 8.27 3.11
CA PHE A 15 5.12 7.59 1.88
C PHE A 15 6.01 8.49 1.00
N ARG A 16 5.80 9.81 1.04
CA ARG A 16 6.54 10.81 0.25
C ARG A 16 7.92 11.14 0.82
N SER A 17 8.14 11.01 2.13
CA SER A 17 9.44 11.31 2.76
C SER A 17 10.49 10.24 2.43
N HIS A 18 11.73 10.67 2.20
CA HIS A 18 12.87 9.77 1.94
C HIS A 18 13.48 9.22 3.24
N ASP A 19 13.36 9.95 4.34
CA ASP A 19 13.94 9.64 5.66
C ASP A 19 13.41 8.36 6.33
N LEU A 20 12.26 7.84 5.89
CA LEU A 20 11.68 6.64 6.48
C LEU A 20 12.27 5.39 5.84
N VAL A 21 12.84 4.55 6.70
CA VAL A 21 13.33 3.21 6.36
C VAL A 21 12.25 2.46 5.59
N LEU A 22 12.65 1.89 4.45
CA LEU A 22 11.80 1.10 3.55
C LEU A 22 10.96 0.05 4.32
N ALA A 23 11.59 -0.61 5.30
CA ALA A 23 10.97 -1.60 6.17
C ALA A 23 9.74 -1.05 6.92
N THR A 24 9.81 0.19 7.43
CA THR A 24 8.70 0.85 8.12
C THR A 24 7.52 1.09 7.19
N LYS A 25 7.78 1.50 5.94
CA LYS A 25 6.74 1.71 4.93
C LYS A 25 6.08 0.39 4.51
N ILE A 26 6.86 -0.69 4.35
CA ILE A 26 6.35 -2.03 4.06
C ILE A 26 5.50 -2.56 5.22
N SER A 27 5.96 -2.36 6.46
CA SER A 27 5.20 -2.74 7.66
C SER A 27 3.86 -2.02 7.74
N LEU A 28 3.81 -0.72 7.39
CA LEU A 28 2.57 0.05 7.32
C LEU A 28 1.59 -0.49 6.27
N ILE A 29 2.05 -0.83 5.06
CA ILE A 29 1.20 -1.46 4.04
C ILE A 29 0.63 -2.76 4.58
N ARG A 30 1.48 -3.65 5.13
CA ARG A 30 1.03 -4.94 5.69
C ARG A 30 -0.02 -4.73 6.77
N CYS A 31 0.19 -3.79 7.70
CA CYS A 31 -0.77 -3.44 8.73
C CYS A 31 -2.12 -2.99 8.13
N PHE A 32 -2.08 -2.16 7.08
CA PHE A 32 -3.30 -1.69 6.40
C PHE A 32 -4.03 -2.82 5.66
N VAL A 33 -3.30 -3.70 4.98
CA VAL A 33 -3.83 -4.89 4.30
C VAL A 33 -4.48 -5.84 5.31
N PHE A 34 -3.80 -6.14 6.42
CA PHE A 34 -4.35 -6.98 7.49
C PHE A 34 -5.59 -6.35 8.13
N SER A 35 -5.56 -5.05 8.42
CA SER A 35 -6.72 -4.34 8.97
C SER A 35 -7.92 -4.39 8.02
N THR A 36 -7.68 -4.24 6.71
CA THR A 36 -8.73 -4.32 5.70
C THR A 36 -9.30 -5.73 5.57
N LEU A 37 -8.45 -6.76 5.62
CA LEU A 37 -8.88 -8.16 5.59
C LEU A 37 -9.67 -8.54 6.85
N LEU A 38 -9.20 -8.13 8.03
CA LEU A 38 -9.86 -8.39 9.31
C LEU A 38 -11.26 -7.76 9.32
N TYR A 39 -11.35 -6.47 9.00
CA TYR A 39 -12.63 -5.78 8.88
C TYR A 39 -13.51 -6.38 7.78
N GLY A 40 -12.89 -6.81 6.68
CA GLY A 40 -13.55 -7.52 5.59
C GLY A 40 -14.27 -8.76 6.12
N VAL A 41 -13.60 -9.63 6.88
CA VAL A 41 -14.19 -10.84 7.48
C VAL A 41 -15.33 -10.51 8.45
N GLU A 42 -15.21 -9.44 9.22
CA GLU A 42 -16.24 -9.02 10.19
C GLU A 42 -17.49 -8.43 9.53
N ALA A 43 -17.30 -7.63 8.46
CA ALA A 43 -18.38 -6.83 7.88
C ALA A 43 -18.97 -7.44 6.61
N TRP A 44 -18.18 -8.13 5.77
CA TRP A 44 -18.58 -8.56 4.42
C TRP A 44 -18.08 -9.98 4.06
N THR A 45 -18.79 -10.67 3.16
CA THR A 45 -18.19 -11.82 2.47
C THR A 45 -17.11 -11.28 1.51
N LEU A 46 -15.84 -11.57 1.76
CA LEU A 46 -14.72 -11.17 0.91
C LEU A 46 -14.92 -11.71 -0.52
N SER A 47 -15.47 -10.87 -1.40
CA SER A 47 -15.63 -11.21 -2.81
C SER A 47 -14.29 -11.14 -3.53
N LYS A 48 -14.13 -11.94 -4.59
CA LYS A 48 -12.96 -11.89 -5.49
C LYS A 48 -12.69 -10.47 -6.02
N ALA A 49 -13.74 -9.65 -6.16
CA ALA A 49 -13.60 -8.25 -6.59
C ALA A 49 -12.89 -7.38 -5.53
N SER A 50 -13.15 -7.62 -4.24
CA SER A 50 -12.52 -6.89 -3.14
C SER A 50 -11.05 -7.28 -2.98
N LEU A 51 -10.72 -8.57 -3.13
CA LEU A 51 -9.33 -9.04 -3.13
C LEU A 51 -8.52 -8.43 -4.27
N ARG A 52 -9.06 -8.39 -5.50
CA ARG A 52 -8.39 -7.73 -6.64
C ARG A 52 -8.13 -6.24 -6.40
N LYS A 53 -9.05 -5.53 -5.73
CA LYS A 53 -8.85 -4.12 -5.36
C LYS A 53 -7.74 -3.97 -4.32
N LEU A 54 -7.63 -4.91 -3.38
CA LEU A 54 -6.59 -4.93 -2.35
C LEU A 54 -5.21 -5.19 -2.96
N GLU A 55 -5.10 -6.18 -3.86
CA GLU A 55 -3.87 -6.46 -4.61
C GLU A 55 -3.44 -5.25 -5.44
N ALA A 56 -4.38 -4.59 -6.14
CA ALA A 56 -4.07 -3.39 -6.93
C ALA A 56 -3.57 -2.23 -6.04
N LEU A 57 -4.16 -2.07 -4.84
CA LEU A 57 -3.74 -1.07 -3.86
C LEU A 57 -2.35 -1.38 -3.29
N GLU A 58 -2.08 -2.64 -2.95
CA GLU A 58 -0.78 -3.11 -2.48
C GLU A 58 0.31 -2.85 -3.54
N MET A 59 0.05 -3.22 -4.79
CA MET A 59 0.96 -2.97 -5.92
C MET A 59 1.19 -1.48 -6.17
N TRP A 60 0.16 -0.65 -6.08
CA TRP A 60 0.30 0.81 -6.21
C TRP A 60 1.18 1.40 -5.10
N CYS A 61 0.98 0.97 -3.85
CA CYS A 61 1.80 1.40 -2.72
C CYS A 61 3.27 0.93 -2.88
N TYR A 62 3.51 -0.30 -3.33
CA TYR A 62 4.87 -0.79 -3.59
C TYR A 62 5.58 0.00 -4.68
N LYS A 63 4.92 0.31 -5.80
CA LYS A 63 5.51 1.15 -6.85
C LYS A 63 5.90 2.53 -6.34
N HIS A 64 5.07 3.13 -5.48
CA HIS A 64 5.36 4.44 -4.89
C HIS A 64 6.51 4.39 -3.87
N ILE A 65 6.59 3.33 -3.05
CA ILE A 65 7.67 3.15 -2.09
C ILE A 65 9.00 2.89 -2.79
N LEU A 66 9.02 1.94 -3.72
CA LEU A 66 10.22 1.50 -4.41
C LEU A 66 10.64 2.48 -5.52
N ARG A 67 9.83 3.52 -5.79
CA ARG A 67 10.02 4.50 -6.87
C ARG A 67 10.32 3.82 -8.21
N ILE A 68 9.72 2.65 -8.46
CA ILE A 68 9.89 1.92 -9.73
C ILE A 68 9.25 2.76 -10.82
N SER A 69 10.09 3.47 -11.57
CA SER A 69 9.67 4.15 -12.77
C SER A 69 9.41 3.09 -13.85
N TRP A 70 8.48 3.36 -14.76
CA TRP A 70 8.19 2.49 -15.90
C TRP A 70 9.40 2.26 -16.84
N VAL A 71 10.54 2.92 -16.59
CA VAL A 71 11.77 2.87 -17.39
C VAL A 71 12.66 1.66 -17.05
N ASP A 72 12.36 0.91 -15.99
CA ASP A 72 13.11 -0.32 -15.63
C ASP A 72 12.66 -1.54 -16.49
N ARG A 73 12.55 -1.34 -17.80
CA ARG A 73 12.45 -2.45 -18.76
C ARG A 73 13.84 -3.07 -18.86
N VAL A 74 14.09 -4.10 -18.05
CA VAL A 74 15.21 -5.02 -18.27
C VAL A 74 14.93 -5.74 -19.59
N THR A 75 15.51 -5.23 -20.68
CA THR A 75 15.64 -5.99 -21.91
C THR A 75 16.72 -7.03 -21.63
N HIS A 76 16.33 -8.29 -21.66
CA HIS A 76 17.28 -9.40 -21.67
C HIS A 76 18.05 -9.24 -22.99
N VAL A 77 19.28 -8.73 -22.92
CA VAL A 77 20.20 -8.72 -24.05
C VAL A 77 20.96 -10.03 -23.97
N ASP A 78 20.51 -11.00 -24.79
CA ASP A 78 21.31 -12.12 -25.27
C ASP A 78 22.28 -11.65 -26.36
#